data_AF-S4P3D2-F1
#
_entry.id   AF-S4P3D2-F1
#
_cell.length_a   1.000
_cell.length_b   1.000
_cell.length_c   1.000
_cell.angle_alpha   90.00
_cell.angle_beta   90.00
_cell.angle_gamma   90.00
#
_symmetry.space_group_name_H-M   'P 1'
#
loop_
_entity.id
_entity.type
_entity.pdbx_description
1 polymer ?
#
loop_
_entity_poly.entity_id
_entity_poly.type
_entity_poly.pdbx_seq_one_letter_code
_entity_poly.pdbx_strand_id
1 'polypeptide(L)'
;MANENKEIGDIVKKCKILLLDIEGTTTSISFVKDKLFPYAEQNVKQFLETQWESSDVKEVVTALRKLALEDKEKSVDGHVTIPGEDASKEVQIEGLVNNVKWQMSSDRKAGPLKQLQGMIWKQGYDKGDIKGHVYDDVSSALEQWKSVDGQKVYIYSSGSVQAQKLLFGQSLAGDLLQY
;
A
#
# COMPACT_ATOMS: atom_id res chain seq x y z
N MET A 1 -12.32 -25.78 -23.41
CA MET A 1 -12.68 -25.36 -22.03
C MET A 1 -12.39 -26.42 -20.97
N ALA A 2 -13.13 -27.53 -20.84
CA ALA A 2 -12.90 -28.49 -19.74
C ALA A 2 -11.54 -29.22 -19.78
N ASN A 3 -11.06 -29.60 -20.97
CA ASN A 3 -9.74 -30.22 -21.12
C ASN A 3 -8.58 -29.23 -20.92
N GLU A 4 -8.72 -27.98 -21.38
CA GLU A 4 -7.72 -26.92 -21.21
C GLU A 4 -7.55 -26.54 -19.73
N ASN A 5 -8.65 -26.44 -18.97
CA ASN A 5 -8.58 -26.17 -17.52
C ASN A 5 -7.88 -27.28 -16.74
N LYS A 6 -8.05 -28.54 -17.17
CA LYS A 6 -7.36 -29.68 -16.58
C LYS A 6 -5.86 -29.64 -16.86
N GLU A 7 -5.49 -29.28 -18.09
CA GLU A 7 -4.09 -29.13 -18.51
C GLU A 7 -3.37 -28.00 -17.76
N ILE A 8 -4.02 -26.85 -17.57
CA ILE A 8 -3.48 -25.74 -16.77
C ILE A 8 -3.28 -26.16 -15.31
N GLY A 9 -4.26 -26.84 -14.71
CA GLY A 9 -4.15 -27.35 -13.34
C GLY A 9 -2.96 -28.29 -13.15
N ASP A 10 -2.70 -29.16 -14.13
CA ASP A 10 -1.56 -30.09 -14.11
C ASP A 10 -0.22 -29.37 -14.29
N ILE A 11 -0.17 -28.29 -15.08
CA ILE A 11 1.03 -27.44 -15.20
C ILE A 11 1.30 -26.74 -13.86
N VAL A 12 0.29 -26.12 -13.25
CA VAL A 12 0.43 -25.40 -11.98
C VAL A 12 0.95 -26.33 -10.88
N LYS A 13 0.45 -27.56 -10.79
CA LYS A 13 0.94 -28.56 -9.81
C LYS A 13 2.39 -28.99 -10.01
N LYS A 14 2.94 -28.85 -11.22
CA LYS A 14 4.35 -29.18 -11.52
C LYS A 14 5.30 -28.01 -11.20
N CYS A 15 4.78 -26.80 -11.05
CA CYS A 15 5.57 -25.62 -10.71
C CYS A 15 6.02 -25.68 -9.24
N LYS A 16 7.31 -25.47 -8.97
CA LYS A 16 7.81 -25.36 -7.59
C LYS A 16 7.49 -24.01 -6.95
N ILE A 17 7.33 -22.97 -7.77
CA ILE A 17 7.12 -21.59 -7.34
C ILE A 17 5.99 -21.01 -8.16
N LEU A 18 5.00 -20.43 -7.47
CA LEU A 18 3.97 -19.59 -8.04
C LEU A 18 4.23 -18.15 -7.57
N LEU A 19 4.38 -17.23 -8.52
CA LEU A 19 4.56 -15.81 -8.24
C LEU A 19 3.31 -15.07 -8.70
N LEU A 20 2.60 -14.44 -7.77
CA LEU A 20 1.32 -13.80 -8.02
C LEU A 20 1.46 -12.28 -7.96
N ASP A 21 0.81 -11.61 -8.89
CA ASP A 21 0.55 -10.17 -8.79
C ASP A 21 -0.67 -9.91 -7.87
N ILE A 22 -0.84 -8.64 -7.50
CA ILE A 22 -1.95 -8.17 -6.68
C ILE A 22 -3.05 -7.58 -7.55
N GLU A 23 -2.79 -6.45 -8.20
CA GLU A 23 -3.81 -5.63 -8.85
C GLU A 23 -4.32 -6.28 -10.13
N GLY A 24 -5.60 -6.59 -10.20
CA GLY A 24 -6.22 -7.29 -11.33
C GLY A 24 -5.96 -8.81 -11.34
N THR A 25 -5.20 -9.34 -10.38
CA THR A 25 -4.91 -10.78 -10.27
C THR A 25 -5.55 -11.37 -9.01
N THR A 26 -5.07 -11.01 -7.81
CA THR A 26 -5.68 -11.47 -6.55
C THR A 26 -6.65 -10.45 -5.97
N THR A 27 -6.48 -9.17 -6.31
CA THR A 27 -7.20 -8.02 -5.75
C THR A 27 -7.76 -7.16 -6.87
N SER A 28 -8.93 -6.55 -6.67
CA SER A 28 -9.51 -5.66 -7.68
C SER A 28 -8.70 -4.36 -7.81
N ILE A 29 -8.51 -3.91 -9.06
CA ILE A 29 -7.85 -2.63 -9.35
C ILE A 29 -8.61 -1.47 -8.68
N SER A 30 -9.94 -1.54 -8.65
CA SER A 30 -10.80 -0.55 -8.01
C SER A 30 -10.61 -0.51 -6.49
N PHE A 31 -10.31 -1.63 -5.81
CA PHE A 31 -10.01 -1.57 -4.38
C PHE A 31 -8.77 -0.71 -4.10
N VAL A 32 -7.71 -0.88 -4.88
CA VAL A 32 -6.50 -0.08 -4.68
C VAL A 32 -6.75 1.38 -5.05
N LYS A 33 -7.32 1.64 -6.23
CA LYS A 33 -7.53 2.98 -6.77
C LYS A 33 -8.61 3.78 -6.05
N ASP A 34 -9.73 3.14 -5.71
CA ASP A 34 -10.94 3.81 -5.25
C ASP A 34 -11.17 3.65 -3.73
N LYS A 35 -10.37 2.82 -3.05
CA LYS A 35 -10.39 2.68 -1.57
C LYS A 35 -9.08 3.03 -0.92
N LEU A 36 -7.98 2.33 -1.23
CA LEU A 36 -6.72 2.52 -0.49
C LEU A 36 -6.12 3.92 -0.67
N PHE A 37 -5.94 4.37 -1.91
CA PHE A 37 -5.38 5.71 -2.14
C PHE A 37 -6.29 6.83 -1.59
N PRO A 38 -7.61 6.84 -1.87
CA PRO A 38 -8.52 7.83 -1.28
C PRO A 38 -8.53 7.81 0.24
N TYR A 39 -8.41 6.64 0.88
CA TYR A 39 -8.33 6.55 2.34
C TYR A 39 -7.10 7.30 2.86
N ALA A 40 -5.93 7.11 2.26
CA ALA A 40 -4.72 7.83 2.66
C ALA A 40 -4.89 9.35 2.49
N GLU A 41 -5.46 9.78 1.36
CA GLU A 41 -5.67 11.20 1.06
C GLU A 41 -6.65 11.87 2.05
N GLN A 42 -7.71 11.17 2.44
CA GLN A 42 -8.74 11.69 3.34
C GLN A 42 -8.26 11.71 4.80
N ASN A 43 -7.42 10.76 5.20
CA ASN A 43 -7.01 10.58 6.60
C ASN A 43 -5.64 11.18 6.94
N VAL A 44 -4.85 11.63 5.96
CA VAL A 44 -3.49 12.16 6.20
C VAL A 44 -3.46 13.28 7.26
N LYS A 45 -4.43 14.21 7.25
CA LYS A 45 -4.48 15.31 8.22
C LYS A 45 -4.67 14.80 9.65
N GLN A 46 -5.74 14.04 9.87
CA GLN A 46 -6.05 13.48 11.19
C GLN A 46 -4.94 12.55 11.68
N PHE A 47 -4.35 11.76 10.78
CA PHE A 47 -3.22 10.89 11.08
C PHE A 47 -2.03 11.69 11.61
N LEU A 48 -1.62 12.76 10.89
CA LEU A 48 -0.51 13.62 11.31
C LEU A 48 -0.80 14.34 12.63
N GLU A 49 -2.03 14.84 12.83
CA GLU A 49 -2.42 15.49 14.10
C GLU A 49 -2.28 14.55 15.30
N THR A 50 -2.70 13.29 15.12
CA THR A 50 -2.73 12.26 16.17
C THR A 50 -1.35 11.65 16.42
N GLN A 51 -0.56 11.42 15.36
CA GLN A 51 0.70 10.67 15.43
C GLN A 51 1.94 11.57 15.37
N TRP A 52 1.77 12.89 15.43
CA TRP A 52 2.83 13.89 15.26
C TRP A 52 4.07 13.63 16.11
N GLU A 53 3.88 13.16 17.34
CA GLU A 53 4.98 12.97 18.29
C GLU A 53 5.73 11.66 18.12
N SER A 54 5.21 10.71 17.33
CA SER A 54 5.84 9.41 17.13
C SER A 54 7.16 9.53 16.35
N SER A 55 8.15 8.71 16.72
CA SER A 55 9.46 8.68 16.05
C SER A 55 9.33 8.45 14.55
N ASP A 56 8.49 7.49 14.18
CA ASP A 56 8.36 7.04 12.80
C ASP A 56 7.71 8.11 11.93
N VAL A 57 6.74 8.85 12.48
CA VAL A 57 6.13 9.99 11.79
C VAL A 57 7.10 11.16 11.68
N LYS A 58 7.91 11.44 12.71
CA LYS A 58 8.94 12.49 12.62
C LYS A 58 9.97 12.17 11.54
N GLU A 59 10.37 10.91 11.42
CA GLU A 59 11.31 10.46 10.37
C GLU A 59 10.72 10.67 8.98
N VAL A 60 9.49 10.21 8.73
CA VAL A 60 8.87 10.36 7.40
C VAL A 60 8.58 11.82 7.06
N VAL A 61 8.20 12.65 8.04
CA VAL A 61 8.00 14.10 7.87
C VAL A 61 9.32 14.78 7.47
N THR A 62 10.42 14.41 8.12
CA THR A 62 11.76 14.92 7.79
C THR A 62 12.13 14.55 6.35
N ALA A 63 11.89 13.29 5.96
CA ALA A 63 12.17 12.82 4.61
C ALA A 63 11.28 13.50 3.55
N LEU A 64 10.01 13.75 3.86
CA LEU A 64 9.09 14.51 2.98
C LEU A 64 9.52 15.97 2.82
N ARG A 65 9.97 16.63 3.89
CA ARG A 65 10.53 17.99 3.81
C ARG A 65 11.74 18.05 2.90
N LYS A 66 12.67 17.10 3.06
CA LYS A 66 13.86 17.01 2.21
C LYS A 66 13.45 16.83 0.74
N LEU A 67 12.52 15.93 0.46
CA LEU A 67 12.00 15.72 -0.89
C LEU A 67 11.37 17.00 -1.47
N ALA A 68 10.58 17.73 -0.70
CA ALA A 68 9.97 18.98 -1.14
C ALA A 68 11.00 20.09 -1.43
N LEU A 69 12.10 20.15 -0.67
CA LEU A 69 13.22 21.05 -0.94
C LEU A 69 13.94 20.67 -2.24
N GLU A 70 14.22 19.38 -2.45
CA GLU A 70 14.81 18.88 -3.70
C GLU A 70 13.92 19.16 -4.92
N ASP A 71 12.60 19.00 -4.79
CA ASP A 71 11.63 19.30 -5.85
C ASP A 71 11.65 20.80 -6.19
N LYS A 72 11.76 21.68 -5.19
CA LYS A 72 11.92 23.13 -5.37
C LYS A 72 13.22 23.47 -6.07
N GLU A 73 14.35 22.91 -5.64
CA GLU A 73 15.67 23.15 -6.24
C GLU A 73 15.72 22.72 -7.70
N LYS A 74 15.10 21.59 -8.02
CA LYS A 74 14.98 21.06 -9.39
C LYS A 74 13.91 21.76 -10.22
N SER A 75 13.20 22.74 -9.66
CA SER A 75 12.10 23.46 -10.31
C SER A 75 11.05 22.49 -10.89
N VAL A 76 10.69 21.46 -10.13
CA VAL A 76 9.64 20.53 -10.52
C VAL A 76 8.33 21.31 -10.68
N ASP A 77 7.65 21.08 -11.80
CA ASP A 77 6.39 21.75 -12.12
C ASP A 77 5.34 21.48 -11.03
N GLY A 78 4.67 22.54 -10.58
CA GLY A 78 3.65 22.48 -9.54
C GLY A 78 4.14 22.08 -8.14
N HIS A 79 5.46 22.03 -7.86
CA HIS A 79 5.97 21.61 -6.55
C HIS A 79 5.31 22.37 -5.39
N VAL A 80 5.04 21.63 -4.31
CA VAL A 80 4.45 22.19 -3.09
C VAL A 80 5.50 22.16 -1.98
N THR A 81 5.84 23.33 -1.44
CA THR A 81 6.78 23.45 -0.33
C THR A 81 6.13 23.04 0.99
N ILE A 82 6.93 22.48 1.91
CA ILE A 82 6.51 22.19 3.28
C ILE A 82 7.14 23.24 4.22
N PRO A 83 6.37 23.87 5.13
CA PRO A 83 6.91 24.79 6.13
C PRO A 83 8.00 24.15 7.00
N GLY A 84 8.94 24.99 7.41
CA GLY A 84 10.04 24.63 8.31
C GLY A 84 9.57 24.38 9.74
N GLU A 85 10.52 23.96 10.59
CA GLU A 85 10.26 23.65 12.00
C GLU A 85 10.01 24.89 12.86
N ASP A 86 10.33 26.08 12.34
CA ASP A 86 10.06 27.38 12.94
C ASP A 86 8.58 27.79 12.87
N ALA A 87 7.78 27.15 12.00
CA ALA A 87 6.34 27.38 11.93
C ALA A 87 5.58 26.66 13.05
N SER A 88 4.32 27.05 13.33
CA SER A 88 3.49 26.30 14.27
C SER A 88 3.18 24.88 13.77
N LYS A 89 2.85 23.97 14.68
CA LYS A 89 2.49 22.58 14.35
C LYS A 89 1.37 22.51 13.31
N GLU A 90 0.35 23.36 13.45
CA GLU A 90 -0.82 23.40 12.57
C GLU A 90 -0.42 23.77 11.13
N VAL A 91 0.45 24.77 10.99
CA VAL A 91 0.96 25.22 9.68
C VAL A 91 1.84 24.14 9.04
N GLN A 92 2.68 23.47 9.83
CA GLN A 92 3.50 22.35 9.35
C GLN A 92 2.64 21.19 8.84
N ILE A 93 1.61 20.80 9.59
CA ILE A 93 0.68 19.74 9.20
C ILE A 93 -0.07 20.13 7.92
N GLU A 94 -0.60 21.34 7.83
CA GLU A 94 -1.33 21.79 6.65
C GLU A 94 -0.45 21.78 5.39
N GLY A 95 0.79 22.24 5.50
CA GLY A 95 1.77 22.16 4.41
C GLY A 95 2.11 20.73 3.99
N LEU A 96 2.24 19.81 4.95
CA LEU A 96 2.43 18.37 4.67
C LEU A 96 1.22 17.77 3.95
N VAL A 97 0.01 18.07 4.40
CA VAL A 97 -1.23 17.60 3.78
C VAL A 97 -1.30 18.06 2.32
N ASN A 98 -1.02 19.35 2.06
CA ASN A 98 -1.02 19.90 0.72
C ASN A 98 0.04 19.26 -0.17
N ASN A 99 1.27 19.06 0.36
CA ASN A 99 2.34 18.39 -0.37
C ASN A 99 1.99 16.93 -0.70
N VAL A 100 1.47 16.17 0.26
CA VAL A 100 1.07 14.77 0.05
C VAL A 100 -0.02 14.66 -1.02
N LYS A 101 -1.05 15.51 -0.95
CA LYS A 101 -2.13 15.54 -1.94
C LYS A 101 -1.60 15.85 -3.35
N TRP A 102 -0.73 16.84 -3.48
CA TRP A 102 -0.08 17.16 -4.76
C TRP A 102 0.75 15.98 -5.29
N GLN A 103 1.53 15.32 -4.43
CA GLN A 103 2.31 14.17 -4.85
C GLN A 103 1.41 13.03 -5.36
N MET A 104 0.29 12.78 -4.67
CA MET A 104 -0.68 11.76 -5.06
C MET A 104 -1.42 12.11 -6.36
N SER A 105 -1.85 13.37 -6.53
CA SER A 105 -2.52 13.81 -7.77
C SER A 105 -1.59 13.75 -8.99
N SER A 106 -0.28 13.77 -8.76
CA SER A 106 0.75 13.71 -9.79
C SER A 106 1.31 12.29 -10.04
N ASP A 107 0.66 11.24 -9.51
CA ASP A 107 1.11 9.82 -9.52
C ASP A 107 2.59 9.65 -9.13
N ARG A 108 3.07 10.45 -8.18
CA ARG A 108 4.46 10.35 -7.71
C ARG A 108 4.63 9.12 -6.85
N LYS A 109 5.70 8.36 -7.08
CA LYS A 109 5.99 7.09 -6.40
C LYS A 109 7.17 7.18 -5.43
N ALA A 110 7.35 8.34 -4.81
CA ALA A 110 8.47 8.62 -3.92
C ALA A 110 8.45 7.74 -2.66
N GLY A 111 9.64 7.36 -2.17
CA GLY A 111 9.80 6.51 -0.99
C GLY A 111 9.11 7.06 0.27
N PRO A 112 9.37 8.32 0.67
CA PRO A 112 8.74 8.90 1.86
C PRO A 112 7.21 8.97 1.78
N LEU A 113 6.66 9.24 0.58
CA LEU A 113 5.22 9.22 0.35
C LEU A 113 4.63 7.82 0.61
N LYS A 114 5.24 6.78 0.02
CA LYS A 114 4.82 5.38 0.20
C LYS A 114 4.91 4.94 1.66
N GLN A 115 5.92 5.41 2.39
CA GLN A 115 6.07 5.12 3.81
C GLN A 115 4.93 5.73 4.63
N LEU A 116 4.61 7.02 4.41
CA LEU A 116 3.49 7.67 5.10
C LEU A 116 2.15 7.00 4.76
N GLN A 117 1.91 6.69 3.47
CA GLN A 117 0.72 5.96 3.04
C GLN A 117 0.61 4.60 3.73
N GLY A 118 1.71 3.84 3.84
CA GLY A 118 1.76 2.58 4.56
C GLY A 118 1.37 2.70 6.04
N MET A 119 1.82 3.76 6.71
CA MET A 119 1.44 4.03 8.11
C MET A 119 -0.04 4.37 8.26
N ILE A 120 -0.58 5.21 7.36
CA ILE A 120 -2.00 5.57 7.37
C ILE A 120 -2.87 4.32 7.10
N TRP A 121 -2.49 3.51 6.11
CA TRP A 121 -3.20 2.26 5.83
C TRP A 121 -3.13 1.30 7.02
N LYS A 122 -1.96 1.13 7.64
CA LYS A 122 -1.83 0.30 8.85
C LYS A 122 -2.85 0.70 9.90
N GLN A 123 -2.97 2.00 10.18
CA GLN A 123 -3.97 2.50 11.13
C GLN A 123 -5.41 2.16 10.69
N GLY A 124 -5.73 2.31 9.40
CA GLY A 124 -7.05 1.97 8.88
C GLY A 124 -7.38 0.48 8.95
N TYR A 125 -6.41 -0.39 8.69
CA TYR A 125 -6.54 -1.83 8.86
C TYR A 125 -6.74 -2.20 10.35
N ASP A 126 -5.88 -1.69 11.24
CA ASP A 126 -5.95 -1.98 12.67
C ASP A 126 -7.27 -1.50 13.31
N LYS A 127 -7.85 -0.40 12.83
CA LYS A 127 -9.17 0.09 13.25
C LYS A 127 -10.33 -0.71 12.65
N GLY A 128 -10.10 -1.45 11.58
CA GLY A 128 -11.12 -2.14 10.81
C GLY A 128 -11.83 -1.28 9.76
N ASP A 129 -11.39 -0.04 9.54
CA ASP A 129 -11.90 0.85 8.48
C ASP A 129 -11.58 0.30 7.08
N ILE A 130 -10.47 -0.44 6.98
CA ILE A 130 -10.02 -1.12 5.76
C ILE A 130 -10.02 -2.63 6.02
N LYS A 131 -10.61 -3.37 5.08
CA LYS A 131 -10.40 -4.80 4.94
C LYS A 131 -9.89 -5.09 3.54
N GLY A 132 -8.87 -5.92 3.45
CA GLY A 132 -8.22 -6.24 2.20
C GLY A 132 -9.19 -6.97 1.28
N HIS A 133 -9.31 -6.51 0.05
CA HIS A 133 -10.08 -7.23 -0.95
C HIS A 133 -9.22 -8.34 -1.54
N VAL A 134 -9.78 -9.55 -1.66
CA VAL A 134 -9.32 -10.58 -2.59
C VAL A 134 -10.52 -11.14 -3.35
N TYR A 135 -10.33 -11.66 -4.56
CA TYR A 135 -11.42 -12.37 -5.25
C TYR A 135 -11.79 -13.67 -4.53
N ASP A 136 -13.04 -14.11 -4.69
CA ASP A 136 -13.62 -15.25 -3.95
C ASP A 136 -12.84 -16.56 -4.16
N ASP A 137 -12.21 -16.74 -5.33
CA ASP A 137 -11.44 -17.93 -5.67
C ASP A 137 -10.01 -17.93 -5.10
N VAL A 138 -9.48 -16.79 -4.65
CA VAL A 138 -8.08 -16.64 -4.25
C VAL A 138 -7.75 -17.48 -3.03
N SER A 139 -8.58 -17.44 -1.98
CA SER A 139 -8.31 -18.16 -0.73
C SER A 139 -8.22 -19.68 -0.98
N SER A 140 -9.19 -20.23 -1.72
CA SER A 140 -9.21 -21.65 -2.05
C SER A 140 -8.06 -22.05 -2.96
N ALA A 141 -7.67 -21.19 -3.91
CA ALA A 141 -6.52 -21.45 -4.76
C ALA A 141 -5.19 -21.48 -3.96
N LEU A 142 -4.98 -20.51 -3.07
CA LEU A 142 -3.80 -20.47 -2.20
C LEU A 142 -3.68 -21.72 -1.32
N GLU A 143 -4.79 -22.16 -0.72
CA GLU A 143 -4.85 -23.38 0.08
C GLU A 143 -4.49 -24.62 -0.74
N GLN A 144 -5.06 -24.75 -1.93
CA GLN A 144 -4.76 -25.87 -2.83
C GLN A 144 -3.28 -25.89 -3.22
N TRP A 145 -2.69 -24.76 -3.59
CA TRP A 145 -1.28 -24.69 -3.97
C TRP A 145 -0.34 -24.94 -2.78
N LYS A 146 -0.70 -24.46 -1.59
CA LYS A 146 0.06 -24.74 -0.37
C LYS A 146 0.08 -26.22 0.00
N SER A 147 -0.97 -26.96 -0.35
CA SER A 147 -1.08 -28.41 -0.08
C SER A 147 -0.17 -29.28 -0.96
N VAL A 148 0.38 -28.73 -2.05
CA VAL A 148 1.30 -29.46 -2.94
C VAL A 148 2.70 -29.44 -2.32
N ASP A 149 3.24 -30.63 -2.04
CA ASP A 149 4.54 -30.76 -1.39
C ASP A 149 5.66 -30.06 -2.17
N GLY A 150 6.45 -29.26 -1.46
CA GLY A 150 7.55 -28.47 -2.02
C GLY A 150 7.15 -27.27 -2.89
N GLN A 151 5.85 -27.02 -3.13
CA GLN A 151 5.38 -25.83 -3.84
C GLN A 151 5.37 -24.61 -2.91
N LYS A 152 5.75 -23.44 -3.44
CA LYS A 152 5.76 -22.16 -2.72
C LYS A 152 4.98 -21.10 -3.48
N VAL A 153 4.26 -20.26 -2.75
CA VAL A 153 3.56 -19.09 -3.30
C VAL A 153 4.27 -17.83 -2.81
N TYR A 154 4.48 -16.88 -3.72
CA TYR A 154 5.06 -15.58 -3.43
C TYR A 154 4.22 -14.49 -4.08
N ILE A 155 4.25 -13.30 -3.48
CA ILE A 155 3.63 -12.10 -4.01
C ILE A 155 4.71 -11.20 -4.61
N TYR A 156 4.45 -10.64 -5.78
CA TYR A 156 5.28 -9.60 -6.38
C TYR A 156 4.40 -8.47 -6.89
N SER A 157 4.53 -7.30 -6.26
CA SER A 157 3.75 -6.11 -6.58
C SER A 157 4.53 -4.84 -6.25
N SER A 158 4.09 -3.71 -6.81
CA SER A 158 4.73 -2.40 -6.64
C SER A 158 4.52 -1.77 -5.26
N GLY A 159 3.52 -2.25 -4.51
CA GLY A 159 3.26 -1.86 -3.12
C GLY A 159 4.34 -2.36 -2.17
N SER A 160 4.54 -1.65 -1.05
CA SER A 160 5.52 -2.07 -0.03
C SER A 160 5.15 -3.43 0.56
N VAL A 161 6.15 -4.23 0.97
CA VAL A 161 5.92 -5.55 1.62
C VAL A 161 4.98 -5.43 2.82
N GLN A 162 5.07 -4.32 3.58
CA GLN A 162 4.16 -4.05 4.68
C GLN A 162 2.71 -3.88 4.20
N ALA A 163 2.46 -3.11 3.14
CA ALA A 163 1.13 -2.93 2.57
C ALA A 163 0.57 -4.26 2.04
N GLN A 164 1.42 -5.08 1.40
CA GLN A 164 1.03 -6.43 0.95
C GLN A 164 0.62 -7.30 2.15
N LYS A 165 1.39 -7.31 3.24
CA LYS A 165 1.05 -8.06 4.45
C LYS A 165 -0.27 -7.60 5.08
N LEU A 166 -0.53 -6.29 5.12
CA LEU A 166 -1.80 -5.75 5.62
C LEU A 166 -2.98 -6.20 4.75
N LEU A 167 -2.83 -6.11 3.42
CA LEU A 167 -3.84 -6.52 2.45
C LEU A 167 -4.26 -7.98 2.64
N PHE A 168 -3.28 -8.91 2.67
CA PHE A 168 -3.56 -10.34 2.77
C PHE A 168 -3.88 -10.80 4.21
N GLY A 169 -3.24 -10.21 5.23
CA GLY A 169 -3.43 -10.62 6.62
C GLY A 169 -4.71 -10.09 7.27
N GLN A 170 -5.29 -9.03 6.72
CA GLN A 170 -6.54 -8.44 7.20
C GLN A 170 -7.59 -8.37 6.08
N SER A 171 -7.69 -9.46 5.30
CA SER A 171 -8.60 -9.52 4.15
C SER A 171 -10.04 -9.85 4.54
N LEU A 172 -10.97 -9.66 3.60
CA LEU A 172 -12.36 -10.11 3.72
C LEU A 172 -12.48 -11.64 3.80
N ALA A 173 -11.49 -12.38 3.30
CA ALA A 173 -11.40 -13.83 3.40
C ALA A 173 -10.70 -14.31 4.70
N GLY A 174 -10.36 -13.39 5.61
CA GLY A 174 -9.57 -13.69 6.80
C GLY A 174 -8.06 -13.48 6.60
N ASP A 175 -7.26 -14.08 7.48
CA ASP A 175 -5.80 -13.99 7.42
C ASP A 175 -5.23 -15.00 6.41
N LEU A 176 -4.66 -14.50 5.32
CA LEU A 176 -4.08 -15.29 4.23
C LEU A 176 -2.55 -15.40 4.32
N LEU A 177 -1.89 -14.85 5.35
CA LEU A 177 -0.42 -14.87 5.47
C LEU A 177 0.15 -16.26 5.82
N GLN A 178 -0.72 -17.22 6.13
CA GLN A 178 -0.37 -18.60 6.42
C GLN A 178 0.02 -19.42 5.18
N TYR A 179 -0.37 -18.96 3.98
CA TYR A 179 -0.08 -19.63 2.70
C TYR A 179 1.29 -19.20 2.17
#